data_AF-A0A931VTL7-F1
#
_entry.id   AF-A0A931VTL7-F1
#
_cell.length_a   1.000
_cell.length_b   1.000
_cell.length_c   1.000
_cell.angle_alpha   90.00
_cell.angle_beta   90.00
_cell.angle_gamma   90.00
#
_symmetry.space_group_name_H-M   'P 1'
#
loop_
_entity.id
_entity.type
_entity.pdbx_description
1 polymer ?
#
loop_
_entity_poly.entity_id
_entity_poly.type
_entity_poly.pdbx_seq_one_letter_code
_entity_poly.pdbx_strand_id
1 'polypeptide(L)'
;MILTAHLLLGAAIASKIEYAPAALFMAFLSHYFLDILPHIEYSISNISEKQWQKSAPDILSVFLDFFFGILLILIFSNNQPIIYMGAFVALIPDSLTIISSVFPNKILSKHDQLHRGKIHFLKYKKISIFWRISSQILAIIISIILLLS
;
A
#
# COMPACT_ATOMS: atom_id res chain seq x y z
N MET A 1 -3.32 -4.74 4.33
CA MET A 1 -2.05 -4.19 3.84
C MET A 1 -1.31 -3.51 4.98
N ILE A 2 0.01 -3.34 4.91
CA ILE A 2 0.73 -2.31 5.68
C ILE A 2 1.01 -1.16 4.70
N LEU A 3 0.37 -0.01 4.91
CA LEU A 3 0.46 1.20 4.07
C LEU A 3 1.89 1.71 3.98
N THR A 4 2.66 1.65 5.07
CA THR A 4 4.05 2.11 5.08
C THR A 4 4.90 1.48 3.97
N ALA A 5 4.81 0.16 3.77
CA ALA A 5 5.58 -0.53 2.74
C ALA A 5 5.20 -0.08 1.33
N HIS A 6 3.92 0.19 1.09
CA HIS A 6 3.39 0.58 -0.22
C HIS A 6 3.75 2.03 -0.56
N LEU A 7 3.58 2.93 0.41
CA LEU A 7 4.02 4.32 0.32
C LEU A 7 5.51 4.41 0.00
N LEU A 8 6.35 3.70 0.76
CA LEU A 8 7.79 3.75 0.60
C LEU A 8 8.25 3.18 -0.73
N LEU A 9 7.68 2.05 -1.19
CA LEU A 9 8.08 1.49 -2.48
C LEU A 9 7.65 2.38 -3.65
N GLY A 10 6.44 2.94 -3.61
CA GLY A 10 5.98 3.90 -4.62
C GLY A 10 6.86 5.15 -4.67
N ALA A 11 7.22 5.68 -3.51
CA ALA A 11 8.17 6.79 -3.36
C ALA A 11 9.55 6.45 -3.92
N ALA A 12 10.09 5.28 -3.57
CA ALA A 12 11.40 4.81 -3.99
C ALA A 12 11.49 4.58 -5.50
N ILE A 13 10.44 4.05 -6.13
CA ILE A 13 10.39 3.92 -7.59
C ILE A 13 10.36 5.29 -8.25
N ALA A 14 9.54 6.20 -7.72
CA ALA A 14 9.41 7.54 -8.28
C ALA A 14 10.67 8.39 -8.13
N SER A 15 11.52 8.12 -7.13
CA SER A 15 12.81 8.80 -6.98
C SER A 15 13.88 8.32 -7.97
N LYS A 16 13.70 7.15 -8.60
CA LYS A 16 14.70 6.51 -9.47
C LYS A 16 14.42 6.61 -10.96
N ILE A 17 13.20 6.94 -11.34
CA ILE A 17 12.80 7.01 -12.75
C ILE A 17 12.64 8.47 -13.15
N GLU A 18 13.51 8.95 -14.05
CA GLU A 18 13.50 10.35 -14.51
C GLU A 18 12.23 10.71 -15.28
N TYR A 19 11.71 9.78 -16.09
CA TYR A 19 10.50 10.01 -16.87
C TYR A 19 9.25 9.84 -16.01
N ALA A 20 8.68 10.96 -15.59
CA ALA A 20 7.57 11.00 -14.62
C ALA A 20 6.38 10.07 -14.94
N PRO A 21 5.85 9.97 -16.18
CA PRO A 21 4.76 9.05 -16.48
C PRO A 21 5.12 7.57 -16.24
N ALA A 22 6.34 7.15 -16.60
CA ALA A 22 6.80 5.79 -16.31
C ALA A 22 7.01 5.59 -14.80
N ALA A 23 7.54 6.61 -14.10
CA ALA A 23 7.74 6.59 -12.67
C ALA A 23 6.42 6.31 -11.92
N LEU A 24 5.37 7.09 -12.25
CA LEU A 24 4.05 6.94 -11.64
C LEU A 24 3.36 5.63 -12.03
N PHE A 25 3.49 5.21 -13.29
CA PHE A 25 2.93 3.93 -13.72
C PHE A 25 3.58 2.75 -12.99
N MET A 26 4.91 2.78 -12.80
CA MET A 26 5.62 1.76 -12.04
C MET A 26 5.29 1.80 -10.55
N ALA A 27 5.10 2.99 -9.96
CA ALA A 27 4.63 3.14 -8.58
C ALA A 27 3.20 2.59 -8.39
N PHE A 28 2.33 2.75 -9.39
CA PHE A 28 1.00 2.12 -9.37
C PHE A 28 1.11 0.59 -9.38
N LEU A 29 1.95 0.03 -10.26
CA LEU A 29 2.13 -1.43 -10.37
C LEU A 29 2.81 -2.03 -9.15
N SER A 30 3.64 -1.27 -8.43
CA SER A 30 4.37 -1.77 -7.26
C SER A 30 3.45 -2.17 -6.12
N HIS A 31 2.26 -1.59 -6.03
CA HIS A 31 1.23 -2.00 -5.08
C HIS A 31 0.89 -3.48 -5.27
N TYR A 32 0.47 -3.84 -6.49
CA TYR A 32 0.10 -5.22 -6.81
C TYR A 32 1.27 -6.19 -6.62
N PHE A 33 2.49 -5.73 -6.88
CA PHE A 33 3.68 -6.53 -6.65
C PHE A 33 3.88 -6.84 -5.16
N LEU A 34 3.73 -5.86 -4.27
CA LEU A 34 3.82 -6.08 -2.83
C LEU A 34 2.69 -6.94 -2.28
N ASP A 35 1.48 -6.79 -2.81
CA ASP A 35 0.32 -7.58 -2.38
C ASP A 35 0.43 -9.07 -2.73
N ILE A 36 1.24 -9.42 -3.74
CA ILE A 36 1.58 -10.82 -4.04
C ILE A 36 2.40 -11.44 -2.90
N LEU A 37 3.28 -10.66 -2.25
CA LEU A 37 4.13 -11.17 -1.19
C LEU A 37 3.31 -11.48 0.07
N PRO A 38 3.69 -12.49 0.87
CA PRO A 38 3.01 -12.77 2.13
C PRO A 38 3.09 -11.53 3.03
N HIS A 39 1.96 -11.06 3.55
CA HIS A 39 1.93 -9.87 4.39
C HIS A 39 0.86 -9.96 5.48
N ILE A 40 0.93 -9.03 6.42
CA ILE A 40 -0.08 -8.81 7.48
C ILE A 40 -1.00 -7.67 7.04
N GLU A 41 -2.25 -7.74 7.47
CA GLU A 41 -3.21 -6.66 7.32
C GLU A 41 -3.76 -6.29 8.68
N TYR A 42 -4.09 -5.01 8.88
CA TYR A 42 -4.85 -4.61 10.08
C TYR A 42 -6.24 -5.23 10.04
N SER A 43 -6.82 -5.43 11.23
CA SER A 43 -8.24 -5.70 11.34
C SER A 43 -9.01 -4.40 11.09
N ILE A 44 -9.87 -4.40 10.08
CA ILE A 44 -10.81 -3.30 9.77
C ILE A 44 -12.26 -3.76 9.89
N SER A 45 -12.51 -4.78 10.71
CA SER A 45 -13.82 -5.42 10.85
C SER A 45 -14.88 -4.44 11.33
N ASN A 46 -14.56 -3.54 12.26
CA ASN A 46 -15.54 -2.59 12.78
C ASN A 46 -15.98 -1.61 11.68
N ILE A 47 -15.04 -1.16 10.83
CA ILE A 47 -15.33 -0.32 9.67
C ILE A 47 -16.16 -1.09 8.64
N SER A 48 -15.75 -2.32 8.30
CA SER A 48 -16.43 -3.15 7.29
C SER A 48 -17.86 -3.50 7.70
N GLU A 49 -18.12 -3.69 8.99
CA GLU A 49 -19.44 -3.98 9.54
C GLU A 49 -20.24 -2.71 9.88
N LYS A 50 -19.72 -1.52 9.53
CA LYS A 50 -20.34 -0.21 9.81
C LYS A 50 -20.58 0.05 11.30
N GLN A 51 -19.80 -0.58 12.18
CA GLN A 51 -19.79 -0.35 13.62
C GLN A 51 -18.97 0.91 13.96
N TRP A 52 -19.42 2.07 13.49
CA TRP A 52 -18.68 3.35 13.57
C TRP A 52 -18.25 3.72 14.99
N GLN A 53 -19.08 3.42 15.99
CA GLN A 53 -18.79 3.68 17.41
C GLN A 53 -17.56 2.93 17.94
N LYS A 54 -17.21 1.78 17.33
CA LYS A 54 -16.05 0.95 17.68
C LYS A 54 -14.93 1.03 16.65
N SER A 55 -15.08 1.87 15.63
CA SER A 55 -14.13 1.95 14.51
C SER A 55 -12.90 2.83 14.80
N ALA A 56 -12.88 3.56 15.92
CA ALA A 56 -11.75 4.39 16.33
C ALA A 56 -10.37 3.68 16.30
N PRO A 57 -10.19 2.48 16.91
CA PRO A 57 -8.91 1.76 16.85
C PRO A 57 -8.50 1.33 15.42
N ASP A 58 -9.46 0.90 14.59
CA ASP A 58 -9.21 0.52 13.20
C ASP A 58 -8.72 1.76 12.40
N ILE A 59 -9.41 2.89 12.53
CA ILE A 59 -9.06 4.17 11.89
C ILE A 59 -7.68 4.65 12.36
N LEU A 60 -7.44 4.60 13.67
CA LEU A 60 -6.18 5.07 14.25
C LEU A 60 -5.00 4.23 13.77
N SER A 61 -5.16 2.91 13.67
CA SER A 61 -4.10 2.02 13.19
C SER A 61 -3.72 2.31 11.73
N VAL A 62 -4.72 2.49 10.87
CA VAL A 62 -4.53 2.85 9.46
C VAL A 62 -3.88 4.24 9.34
N PHE A 63 -4.37 5.21 10.12
CA PHE A 63 -3.85 6.58 10.10
C PHE A 63 -2.41 6.68 10.60
N LEU A 64 -2.07 6.00 11.70
CA LEU A 64 -0.72 5.99 12.24
C LEU A 64 0.27 5.34 11.27
N ASP A 65 -0.10 4.25 10.60
CA ASP A 65 0.79 3.63 9.62
C ASP A 65 0.95 4.48 8.36
N PHE A 66 -0.12 5.11 7.87
CA PHE A 66 -0.02 6.09 6.78
C PHE A 66 0.95 7.23 7.15
N PHE A 67 0.74 7.82 8.33
CA PHE A 67 1.56 8.93 8.81
C PHE A 67 3.02 8.52 8.98
N PHE A 68 3.27 7.32 9.51
CA PHE A 68 4.61 6.77 9.66
C PHE A 68 5.31 6.60 8.31
N GLY A 69 4.63 6.05 7.30
CA GLY A 69 5.16 5.96 5.94
C GLY A 69 5.54 7.33 5.34
N ILE A 70 4.67 8.33 5.48
CA ILE A 70 4.95 9.70 5.02
C ILE A 70 6.14 10.32 5.76
N LEU A 71 6.22 10.12 7.09
CA LEU A 71 7.33 10.59 7.90
C LEU A 71 8.67 9.98 7.45
N LEU A 72 8.70 8.68 7.14
CA LEU A 72 9.89 8.02 6.62
C LEU A 72 10.31 8.59 5.26
N ILE A 73 9.36 8.84 4.34
CA ILE A 73 9.66 9.49 3.04
C ILE A 73 10.26 10.88 3.26
N LEU A 74 9.72 11.67 4.19
CA LEU A 74 10.21 13.01 4.53
C LEU A 74 11.65 13.00 5.06
N ILE A 75 12.00 11.99 5.86
CA ILE A 75 13.32 11.87 6.50
C ILE A 75 14.37 11.33 5.52
N PHE A 76 14.00 10.36 4.69
CA PHE A 76 14.96 9.57 3.91
C PHE A 76 15.04 9.92 2.42
N SER A 77 14.34 10.96 1.96
CA SER A 77 14.35 11.37 0.54
C SER A 77 14.80 12.81 0.34
N ASN A 78 15.07 13.18 -0.91
CA ASN A 78 15.36 14.57 -1.30
C ASN A 78 14.08 15.45 -1.39
N ASN A 79 12.91 14.91 -1.00
CA ASN A 79 11.63 15.60 -0.94
C ASN A 79 11.17 16.24 -2.27
N GLN A 80 11.56 15.67 -3.40
CA GLN A 80 11.03 16.06 -4.70
C GLN A 80 9.53 15.73 -4.80
N PRO A 81 8.69 16.60 -5.41
CA PRO A 81 7.25 16.37 -5.52
C PRO A 81 6.86 15.02 -6.14
N ILE A 82 7.65 14.55 -7.12
CA ILE A 82 7.39 13.28 -7.81
C ILE A 82 7.41 12.07 -6.86
N ILE A 83 8.19 12.13 -5.78
CA ILE A 83 8.29 11.07 -4.77
C ILE A 83 6.96 10.91 -4.03
N TYR A 84 6.36 12.02 -3.60
CA TYR A 84 5.05 12.01 -2.95
C TYR A 84 3.92 11.64 -3.92
N MET A 85 4.03 12.05 -5.19
CA MET A 85 3.10 11.60 -6.23
C MET A 85 3.19 10.08 -6.43
N GLY A 86 4.40 9.52 -6.43
CA GLY A 86 4.61 8.07 -6.49
C GLY A 86 4.02 7.35 -5.30
N ALA A 87 4.26 7.84 -4.09
CA ALA A 87 3.68 7.31 -2.85
C ALA A 87 2.14 7.33 -2.91
N PHE A 88 1.54 8.45 -3.34
CA PHE A 88 0.10 8.59 -3.48
C PHE A 88 -0.48 7.65 -4.55
N VAL A 89 0.17 7.56 -5.72
CA VAL A 89 -0.27 6.71 -6.82
C VAL A 89 -0.21 5.23 -6.45
N ALA A 90 0.77 4.84 -5.64
CA ALA A 90 0.85 3.48 -5.11
C ALA A 90 -0.34 3.12 -4.20
N LEU A 91 -1.07 4.08 -3.62
CA LEU A 91 -2.27 3.80 -2.81
C LEU A 91 -3.59 3.79 -3.59
N ILE A 92 -3.55 4.11 -4.88
CA ILE A 92 -4.75 4.14 -5.73
C ILE A 92 -5.47 2.78 -5.76
N PRO A 93 -4.80 1.62 -5.90
CA PRO A 93 -5.49 0.33 -5.95
C PRO A 93 -6.42 0.07 -4.76
N ASP A 94 -5.93 0.31 -3.54
CA ASP A 94 -6.76 0.18 -2.32
C ASP A 94 -7.90 1.20 -2.30
N SER A 95 -7.64 2.42 -2.73
CA SER A 95 -8.66 3.47 -2.82
C SER A 95 -9.77 3.08 -3.80
N LEU A 96 -9.44 2.48 -4.94
CA LEU A 96 -10.42 1.95 -5.91
C LEU A 96 -11.26 0.83 -5.30
N THR A 97 -10.67 -0.03 -4.46
CA THR A 97 -11.41 -1.08 -3.74
C THR A 97 -12.41 -0.47 -2.75
N ILE A 98 -12.02 0.57 -2.01
CA ILE A 98 -12.93 1.31 -1.11
C ILE A 98 -14.05 1.96 -1.93
N ILE A 99 -13.72 2.68 -3.01
CA ILE A 99 -14.73 3.31 -3.88
C ILE A 99 -15.69 2.26 -4.44
N SER A 100 -15.19 1.08 -4.86
CA SER A 100 -16.04 -0.02 -5.34
C SER A 100 -17.05 -0.50 -4.29
N SER A 101 -16.68 -0.45 -3.00
CA SER A 101 -17.58 -0.87 -1.91
C SER A 101 -18.71 0.13 -1.65
N VAL A 102 -18.51 1.41 -1.97
CA VAL A 102 -19.49 2.49 -1.77
C VAL A 102 -20.31 2.75 -3.05
N PHE A 103 -19.64 2.76 -4.20
CA PHE A 103 -20.19 3.05 -5.53
C PHE A 103 -19.87 1.90 -6.50
N PRO A 104 -20.53 0.74 -6.37
CA PRO A 104 -20.22 -0.43 -7.19
C PRO A 104 -20.57 -0.17 -8.66
N ASN A 105 -19.61 -0.42 -9.55
CA ASN A 105 -19.83 -0.43 -11.00
C ASN A 105 -19.04 -1.59 -11.64
N LYS A 106 -19.35 -1.92 -12.90
CA LYS A 106 -18.77 -3.08 -13.59
C LYS A 106 -17.24 -3.06 -13.68
N ILE A 107 -16.61 -1.89 -13.78
CA ILE A 107 -15.15 -1.76 -13.89
C ILE A 107 -14.51 -1.92 -12.50
N LEU A 108 -15.02 -1.19 -11.52
CA LEU A 108 -14.57 -1.22 -10.12
C LEU A 108 -14.74 -2.62 -9.51
N SER A 109 -15.87 -3.28 -9.74
CA SER A 109 -16.09 -4.66 -9.27
C SER A 109 -15.16 -5.67 -9.94
N LYS A 110 -14.77 -5.45 -11.21
CA LYS A 110 -13.76 -6.30 -11.87
C LYS A 110 -12.36 -6.07 -11.30
N HIS A 111 -11.97 -4.80 -11.10
CA HIS A 111 -10.71 -4.47 -10.43
C HIS A 111 -10.67 -5.14 -9.05
N ASP A 112 -11.73 -4.98 -8.27
CA ASP A 112 -11.86 -5.50 -6.92
C ASP A 112 -11.77 -7.04 -6.87
N GLN A 113 -12.42 -7.74 -7.80
CA GLN A 113 -12.29 -9.20 -7.94
C GLN A 113 -10.87 -9.64 -8.29
N LEU A 114 -10.16 -8.89 -9.15
CA LEU A 114 -8.77 -9.19 -9.49
C LEU A 114 -7.84 -8.92 -8.31
N HIS A 115 -7.96 -7.73 -7.70
CA HIS A 115 -7.14 -7.28 -6.58
C HIS A 115 -7.29 -8.22 -5.38
N ARG A 116 -8.51 -8.39 -4.85
CA ARG A 116 -8.74 -9.24 -3.68
C ARG A 116 -8.70 -10.74 -3.99
N GLY A 117 -9.16 -11.16 -5.16
CA GLY A 117 -9.32 -12.57 -5.50
C GLY A 117 -8.07 -13.24 -6.06
N LYS A 118 -7.26 -12.52 -6.85
CA LYS A 118 -6.08 -13.10 -7.53
C LYS A 118 -4.76 -12.59 -6.99
N ILE A 119 -4.68 -11.31 -6.65
CA ILE A 119 -3.42 -10.67 -6.24
C ILE A 119 -3.14 -10.98 -4.76
N HIS A 120 -4.14 -10.81 -3.89
CA HIS A 120 -4.07 -11.28 -2.49
C HIS A 120 -4.18 -12.81 -2.32
N PHE A 121 -3.83 -13.62 -3.32
CA PHE A 121 -4.01 -15.08 -3.24
C PHE A 121 -3.22 -15.73 -2.09
N LEU A 122 -2.04 -15.21 -1.74
CA LEU A 122 -1.24 -15.73 -0.62
C LEU A 122 -1.82 -15.37 0.75
N LYS A 123 -2.76 -14.43 0.84
CA LYS A 123 -3.43 -14.03 2.08
C LYS A 123 -4.08 -15.20 2.80
N TYR A 124 -4.76 -16.06 2.04
CA TYR A 124 -5.54 -17.18 2.54
C TYR A 124 -4.72 -18.45 2.74
N LYS A 125 -3.43 -18.44 2.37
CA LYS A 125 -2.53 -19.57 2.62
C LYS A 125 -1.97 -19.52 4.04
N LYS A 126 -1.79 -20.70 4.63
CA LYS A 126 -1.12 -20.88 5.92
C LYS A 126 0.39 -20.63 5.76
N ILE A 127 0.77 -19.36 5.75
CA ILE A 127 2.15 -18.88 5.74
C ILE A 127 2.47 -18.37 7.14
N SER A 128 3.61 -18.76 7.69
CA SER A 128 4.01 -18.36 9.04
C SER A 128 4.11 -16.83 9.17
N ILE A 129 3.84 -16.34 10.39
CA ILE A 129 3.91 -14.91 10.69
C ILE A 129 5.30 -14.33 10.40
N PHE A 130 6.35 -15.14 10.61
CA PHE A 130 7.74 -14.79 10.30
C PHE A 130 7.88 -14.32 8.86
N TRP A 131 7.45 -15.12 7.87
CA TRP A 131 7.58 -14.76 6.45
C TRP A 131 6.74 -13.53 6.07
N ARG A 132 5.58 -13.34 6.72
CA ARG A 132 4.72 -12.17 6.49
C ARG A 132 5.33 -10.86 7.01
N ILE A 133 6.09 -10.92 8.10
CA ILE A 133 6.79 -9.77 8.68
C ILE A 133 8.09 -9.51 7.90
N SER A 134 8.87 -10.57 7.64
CA SER A 134 10.17 -10.45 6.98
C SER A 134 10.07 -9.84 5.57
N SER A 135 9.05 -10.20 4.79
CA SER A 135 8.83 -9.62 3.46
C SER A 135 8.58 -8.10 3.52
N GLN A 136 7.79 -7.64 4.49
CA GLN A 136 7.43 -6.25 4.66
C GLN A 136 8.62 -5.43 5.17
N ILE A 137 9.36 -5.96 6.15
CA ILE A 137 10.59 -5.33 6.64
C ILE A 137 11.61 -5.21 5.50
N LEU A 138 11.79 -6.26 4.70
CA LEU A 138 12.71 -6.24 3.58
C LEU A 138 12.30 -5.18 2.53
N ALA A 139 11.01 -5.10 2.19
CA ALA A 139 10.49 -4.08 1.27
C ALA A 139 10.75 -2.65 1.80
N ILE A 140 10.54 -2.42 3.09
CA ILE A 140 10.82 -1.13 3.75
C ILE A 140 12.31 -0.79 3.68
N ILE A 141 13.19 -1.73 4.04
CA ILE A 141 14.64 -1.52 4.03
C ILE A 141 15.14 -1.20 2.61
N ILE A 142 14.73 -1.99 1.62
CA ILE A 142 15.11 -1.75 0.22
C ILE A 142 14.63 -0.37 -0.24
N SER A 143 13.39 -0.01 0.09
CA SER A 143 12.84 1.30 -0.29
C SER A 143 13.60 2.46 0.34
N ILE A 144 14.00 2.35 1.61
CA ILE A 144 14.82 3.37 2.28
C ILE A 144 16.20 3.49 1.62
N ILE A 145 16.86 2.38 1.30
CA ILE A 145 18.16 2.39 0.61
C ILE A 145 18.04 3.08 -0.75
N LEU A 146 16.96 2.82 -1.48
CA LEU A 146 16.69 3.48 -2.76
C LEU A 146 16.42 4.98 -2.56
N LEU A 147 15.64 5.40 -1.57
CA LEU A 147 15.39 6.82 -1.33
C LEU A 147 16.64 7.62 -0.95
N LEU A 148 17.61 6.97 -0.29
CA LEU A 148 18.89 7.57 0.12
C LEU A 148 19.96 7.64 -0.96
N SER A 149 19.82 6.88 -2.04
CA SER A 149 20.78 6.86 -3.16
C SER A 149 20.46 7.89 -4.23
#